data_AF-A0A0F9TUN8-F1
#
_entry.id   AF-A0A0F9TUN8-F1
#
_cell.length_a   1.000
_cell.length_b   1.000
_cell.length_c   1.000
_cell.angle_alpha   90.00
_cell.angle_beta   90.00
_cell.angle_gamma   90.00
#
_symmetry.space_group_name_H-M   'P 1'
#
loop_
_entity.id
_entity.type
_entity.pdbx_description
1 polymer ?
#
loop_
_entity_poly.entity_id
_entity_poly.type
_entity_poly.pdbx_seq_one_letter_code
_entity_poly.pdbx_strand_id
1 'polypeptide(L)'
;MVWGDNIDSPKWNILDVGCGNSPRGDINLDIADFGAQNFVKGNALALPFEKDDFITVYSSGLSLWQKINPFEDLVKAFAEAERVAKIQVVMEYAFFDKHKTWDCYHPVFAYNELKKTFPDIKLSLSQRQAKFVPLNLFTKIFGVRITIFVLNKVLRTSFLAKLKLKKLPVYFPEVKA
;
A
#
# COMPACT_ATOMS: atom_id res chain seq x y z
N MET A 1 -33.91 -25.00 8.69
CA MET A 1 -33.79 -23.76 7.92
C MET A 1 -32.71 -22.93 8.60
N VAL A 2 -31.48 -23.03 8.10
CA VAL A 2 -30.30 -22.38 8.70
C VAL A 2 -30.25 -20.96 8.16
N TRP A 3 -30.57 -19.98 8.99
CA TRP A 3 -30.49 -18.57 8.63
C TRP A 3 -29.12 -18.03 9.02
N GLY A 4 -28.29 -17.87 7.99
CA GLY A 4 -27.23 -16.86 7.85
C GLY A 4 -26.25 -16.74 9.01
N ASP A 5 -25.08 -17.37 8.86
CA ASP A 5 -23.89 -16.93 9.57
C ASP A 5 -23.76 -15.41 9.40
N ASN A 6 -23.79 -14.68 10.53
CA ASN A 6 -23.27 -13.32 10.60
C ASN A 6 -21.78 -13.43 10.27
N ILE A 7 -21.45 -13.43 8.98
CA ILE A 7 -20.09 -13.28 8.52
C ILE A 7 -19.74 -11.83 8.84
N ASP A 8 -19.09 -11.62 9.98
CA ASP A 8 -18.58 -10.32 10.40
C ASP A 8 -17.93 -9.65 9.20
N SER A 9 -18.60 -8.61 8.70
CA SER A 9 -18.09 -7.84 7.58
C SER A 9 -16.83 -7.14 8.08
N PRO A 10 -15.70 -7.25 7.35
CA PRO A 10 -14.47 -6.58 7.75
C PRO A 10 -14.75 -5.09 7.95
N LYS A 11 -14.12 -4.54 8.98
CA LYS A 11 -14.35 -3.16 9.41
C LYS A 11 -13.94 -2.15 8.33
N TRP A 12 -12.95 -2.52 7.51
CA TRP A 12 -12.36 -1.67 6.48
C TRP A 12 -12.15 -2.46 5.19
N ASN A 13 -12.07 -1.77 4.04
CA ASN A 13 -11.77 -2.46 2.78
C ASN A 13 -10.26 -2.60 2.57
N ILE A 14 -9.50 -1.50 2.75
CA ILE A 14 -8.10 -1.46 2.32
C ILE A 14 -7.17 -0.93 3.41
N LEU A 15 -6.15 -1.71 3.74
CA LEU A 15 -4.94 -1.25 4.44
C LEU A 15 -3.79 -1.07 3.43
N ASP A 16 -3.09 0.06 3.49
CA ASP A 16 -1.90 0.33 2.67
C ASP A 16 -0.66 0.46 3.57
N VAL A 17 0.14 -0.61 3.65
CA VAL A 17 1.30 -0.74 4.54
C VAL A 17 2.58 -0.27 3.84
N GLY A 18 3.30 0.64 4.49
CA GLY A 18 4.49 1.29 3.94
C GLY A 18 4.15 2.16 2.74
N CYS A 19 3.09 2.96 2.89
CA CYS A 19 2.51 3.72 1.80
C CYS A 19 3.35 4.95 1.40
N GLY A 20 4.30 5.39 2.23
CA GLY A 20 5.11 6.58 2.00
C GLY A 20 4.27 7.83 1.72
N ASN A 21 4.72 8.63 0.75
CA ASN A 21 4.02 9.84 0.28
C ASN A 21 2.85 9.54 -0.69
N SER A 22 2.42 8.30 -0.87
CA SER A 22 1.38 7.93 -1.85
C SER A 22 0.28 7.04 -1.24
N PRO A 23 -0.33 7.45 -0.11
CA PRO A 23 -1.38 6.69 0.55
C PRO A 23 -2.59 6.46 -0.36
N ARG A 24 -3.16 5.25 -0.33
CA ARG A 24 -4.40 4.91 -1.06
C ARG A 24 -5.38 4.03 -0.30
N GLY A 25 -5.04 3.58 0.91
CA GLY A 25 -5.92 2.74 1.71
C GLY A 25 -7.02 3.55 2.40
N ASP A 26 -8.04 2.85 2.89
CA ASP A 26 -8.98 3.38 3.89
C ASP A 26 -8.23 3.71 5.18
N ILE A 27 -7.20 2.90 5.49
CA ILE A 27 -6.19 3.17 6.50
C ILE A 27 -4.81 3.04 5.85
N ASN A 28 -3.90 3.95 6.20
CA ASN A 28 -2.55 4.02 5.66
C ASN A 28 -1.55 3.91 6.80
N LEU A 29 -0.58 3.01 6.69
CA LEU A 29 0.40 2.78 7.76
C LEU A 29 1.82 2.98 7.24
N ASP A 30 2.62 3.76 7.96
CA ASP A 30 4.06 3.87 7.73
C ASP A 30 4.78 4.25 9.05
N ILE A 31 6.10 4.07 9.09
CA ILE A 31 6.93 4.42 10.24
C ILE A 31 7.09 5.94 10.40
N ALA A 32 6.95 6.68 9.29
CA ALA A 32 7.04 8.13 9.23
C ALA A 32 5.67 8.73 8.88
N ASP A 33 5.35 9.88 9.47
CA ASP A 33 4.13 10.60 9.16
C ASP A 33 4.29 11.39 7.85
N PHE A 34 3.40 11.12 6.89
CA PHE A 34 3.35 11.78 5.58
C PHE A 34 2.13 12.70 5.42
N GLY A 35 1.37 12.96 6.50
CA GLY A 35 0.33 13.98 6.57
C GLY A 35 -1.01 13.61 5.95
N ALA A 36 -1.31 12.31 5.81
CA ALA A 36 -2.63 11.84 5.40
C ALA A 36 -3.60 11.78 6.59
N GLN A 37 -4.89 12.08 6.36
CA GLN A 37 -5.88 12.14 7.45
C GLN A 37 -6.17 10.79 8.10
N ASN A 38 -6.04 9.70 7.35
CA ASN A 38 -6.29 8.32 7.76
C ASN A 38 -4.98 7.55 7.96
N PHE A 39 -3.97 8.23 8.51
CA PHE A 39 -2.64 7.71 8.70
C PHE A 39 -2.45 7.16 10.11
N VAL A 40 -1.88 5.97 10.21
CA VAL A 40 -1.51 5.28 11.45
C VAL A 40 -0.01 5.11 11.46
N LYS A 41 0.67 5.74 12.44
CA LYS A 41 2.10 5.52 12.64
C LYS A 41 2.30 4.15 13.29
N GLY A 42 3.03 3.26 12.63
CA GLY A 42 3.20 1.89 13.12
C GLY A 42 4.33 1.14 12.45
N ASN A 43 4.72 0.02 13.05
CA ASN A 43 5.70 -0.91 12.49
C ASN A 43 4.96 -2.09 11.86
N ALA A 44 5.29 -2.44 10.62
CA ALA A 44 4.65 -3.55 9.94
C ALA A 44 5.01 -4.94 10.53
N LEU A 45 6.01 -5.03 11.41
CA LEU A 45 6.26 -6.24 12.20
C LEU A 45 5.21 -6.52 13.29
N ALA A 46 4.36 -5.53 13.62
CA ALA A 46 3.32 -5.65 14.63
C ALA A 46 2.19 -4.67 14.30
N LEU A 47 1.23 -5.12 13.50
CA LEU A 47 0.14 -4.27 13.04
C LEU A 47 -0.88 -4.04 14.18
N PRO A 48 -1.28 -2.78 14.47
CA PRO A 48 -2.19 -2.46 15.56
C PRO A 48 -3.67 -2.70 15.17
N PHE A 49 -3.94 -3.81 14.49
CA PHE A 49 -5.25 -4.19 13.97
C PHE A 49 -5.56 -5.64 14.32
N GLU A 50 -6.83 -5.96 14.39
CA GLU A 50 -7.30 -7.30 14.69
C GLU A 50 -7.26 -8.20 13.45
N LYS A 51 -7.47 -9.50 13.66
CA LYS A 51 -7.56 -10.46 12.57
C LYS A 51 -8.73 -10.11 11.65
N ASP A 52 -8.53 -10.23 10.34
CA ASP A 52 -9.56 -10.01 9.31
C ASP A 52 -10.21 -8.60 9.31
N ASP A 53 -9.56 -7.60 9.90
CA ASP A 53 -10.05 -6.20 9.93
C ASP A 53 -10.18 -5.57 8.53
N PHE A 54 -9.44 -6.08 7.54
CA PHE A 54 -9.37 -5.55 6.18
C PHE A 54 -9.69 -6.60 5.12
N ILE A 55 -10.40 -6.21 4.06
CA ILE A 55 -10.60 -7.09 2.88
C ILE A 55 -9.27 -7.34 2.17
N THR A 56 -8.50 -6.29 1.93
CA THR A 56 -7.25 -6.32 1.17
C THR A 56 -6.17 -5.52 1.88
N VAL A 57 -4.97 -6.09 1.94
CA VAL A 57 -3.77 -5.38 2.42
C VAL A 57 -2.82 -5.19 1.26
N TYR A 58 -2.46 -3.95 0.96
CA TYR A 58 -1.36 -3.64 0.06
C TYR A 58 -0.08 -3.50 0.86
N SER A 59 0.97 -4.19 0.43
CA SER A 59 2.24 -4.24 1.14
C SER A 59 3.33 -3.44 0.43
N SER A 60 3.02 -2.18 0.14
CA SER A 60 3.86 -1.31 -0.67
C SER A 60 5.27 -1.11 -0.10
N GLY A 61 5.41 -0.86 1.20
CA GLY A 61 6.73 -0.72 1.81
C GLY A 61 7.33 -2.04 2.26
N LEU A 62 6.54 -3.11 2.40
CA LEU A 62 7.09 -4.46 2.66
C LEU A 62 7.90 -4.96 1.48
N SER A 63 7.49 -4.59 0.28
CA SER A 63 8.28 -4.88 -0.90
C SER A 63 9.57 -4.08 -1.01
N LEU A 64 9.59 -2.89 -0.40
CA LEU A 64 10.75 -2.00 -0.34
C LEU A 64 11.65 -2.29 0.86
N TRP A 65 11.34 -3.34 1.61
CA TRP A 65 12.14 -3.82 2.72
C TRP A 65 13.55 -4.11 2.20
N GLN A 66 14.50 -3.28 2.65
CA GLN A 66 15.84 -3.24 2.12
C GLN A 66 16.62 -4.52 2.49
N LYS A 67 17.62 -4.88 1.68
CA LYS A 67 18.55 -5.99 1.94
C LYS A 67 19.29 -5.89 3.28
N ILE A 68 19.31 -4.70 3.90
CA ILE A 68 19.96 -4.48 5.19
C ILE A 68 19.20 -5.11 6.36
N ASN A 69 17.92 -5.42 6.18
CA ASN A 69 17.12 -6.11 7.19
C ASN A 69 17.08 -7.62 6.89
N PRO A 70 17.00 -8.47 7.92
CA PRO A 70 16.88 -9.91 7.73
C PRO A 70 15.63 -10.29 6.93
N PHE A 71 15.72 -11.35 6.12
CA PHE A 71 14.58 -11.85 5.34
C PHE A 71 13.46 -12.36 6.27
N GLU A 72 13.83 -12.84 7.45
CA GLU A 72 12.92 -13.28 8.51
C GLU A 72 11.97 -12.16 8.94
N ASP A 73 12.41 -10.91 8.92
CA ASP A 73 11.56 -9.77 9.27
C ASP A 73 10.57 -9.43 8.16
N LEU A 74 10.95 -9.64 6.88
CA LEU A 74 10.00 -9.58 5.77
C LEU A 74 8.91 -10.64 5.93
N VAL A 75 9.29 -11.88 6.27
CA VAL A 75 8.35 -12.97 6.52
C VAL A 75 7.40 -12.63 7.67
N LYS A 76 7.90 -12.11 8.80
CA LYS A 76 7.05 -11.67 9.92
C LYS A 76 6.09 -10.56 9.53
N ALA A 77 6.56 -9.56 8.78
CA ALA A 77 5.70 -8.47 8.34
C ALA A 77 4.59 -8.95 7.39
N PHE A 78 4.89 -9.93 6.53
CA PHE A 78 3.89 -10.57 5.70
C PHE A 78 2.90 -11.42 6.48
N ALA A 79 3.35 -12.12 7.53
CA ALA A 79 2.47 -12.86 8.43
C ALA A 79 1.47 -11.92 9.12
N GLU A 80 1.92 -10.72 9.53
CA GLU A 80 1.02 -9.70 10.07
C GLU A 80 0.05 -9.17 9.02
N ALA A 81 0.52 -8.92 7.79
CA ALA A 81 -0.35 -8.51 6.68
C ALA A 81 -1.40 -9.57 6.35
N GLU A 82 -1.03 -10.85 6.35
CA GLU A 82 -1.94 -11.98 6.19
C GLU A 82 -2.94 -12.03 7.32
N ARG A 83 -2.49 -11.93 8.58
CA ARG A 83 -3.36 -11.99 9.76
C ARG A 83 -4.51 -10.97 9.70
N VAL A 84 -4.22 -9.74 9.27
CA VAL A 84 -5.23 -8.67 9.23
C VAL A 84 -6.03 -8.66 7.91
N ALA A 85 -5.63 -9.46 6.91
CA ALA A 85 -6.29 -9.55 5.61
C ALA A 85 -7.30 -10.72 5.55
N LYS A 86 -8.56 -10.40 5.25
CA LYS A 86 -9.62 -11.39 5.09
C LYS A 86 -9.56 -12.14 3.76
N ILE A 87 -9.15 -11.49 2.66
CA ILE A 87 -9.19 -12.07 1.31
C ILE A 87 -7.80 -12.19 0.69
N GLN A 88 -7.03 -11.10 0.68
CA GLN A 88 -5.77 -11.09 -0.08
C GLN A 88 -4.75 -10.08 0.46
N VAL A 89 -3.49 -10.41 0.20
CA VAL A 89 -2.35 -9.50 0.35
C VAL A 89 -1.77 -9.23 -1.04
N VAL A 90 -1.61 -7.95 -1.38
CA VAL A 90 -1.01 -7.51 -2.64
C VAL A 90 0.40 -7.04 -2.35
N MET A 91 1.37 -7.85 -2.76
CA MET A 91 2.77 -7.46 -2.74
C MET A 91 3.03 -6.49 -3.88
N GLU A 92 3.27 -5.24 -3.55
CA GLU A 92 3.71 -4.30 -4.58
C GLU A 92 5.21 -4.37 -4.80
N TYR A 93 5.77 -3.59 -5.71
CA TYR A 93 7.20 -3.33 -5.81
C TYR A 93 7.42 -2.00 -6.54
N ALA A 94 8.54 -1.33 -6.25
CA ALA A 94 9.00 -0.19 -7.06
C ALA A 94 10.21 -0.61 -7.88
N PHE A 95 10.10 -0.45 -9.21
CA PHE A 95 11.24 -0.57 -10.11
C PHE A 95 11.72 0.83 -10.48
N PHE A 96 13.00 1.11 -10.24
CA PHE A 96 13.61 2.39 -10.58
C PHE A 96 14.40 2.27 -11.88
N ASP A 97 13.76 2.58 -13.02
CA ASP A 97 14.33 2.49 -14.37
C ASP A 97 15.71 3.18 -14.48
N LYS A 98 15.86 4.33 -13.81
CA LYS A 98 17.07 5.15 -13.86
C LYS A 98 18.32 4.43 -13.34
N HIS A 99 18.15 3.54 -12.36
CA HIS A 99 19.25 2.84 -11.71
C HIS A 99 19.34 1.37 -12.14
N LYS A 100 18.32 0.85 -12.85
CA LYS A 100 18.19 -0.58 -13.18
C LYS A 100 18.36 -1.48 -11.95
N THR A 101 17.99 -0.98 -10.78
CA THR A 101 18.18 -1.64 -9.49
C THR A 101 16.87 -1.71 -8.73
N TRP A 102 16.78 -2.76 -7.91
CA TRP A 102 15.79 -2.89 -6.85
C TRP A 102 16.43 -2.37 -5.57
N ASP A 103 15.76 -1.46 -4.86
CA ASP A 103 16.23 -0.99 -3.54
C ASP A 103 16.00 -2.04 -2.42
N CYS A 104 15.49 -3.21 -2.79
CA CYS A 104 14.96 -4.25 -1.93
C CYS A 104 15.37 -5.65 -2.41
N TYR A 105 14.84 -6.69 -1.75
CA TYR A 105 14.87 -8.04 -2.33
C TYR A 105 14.25 -8.05 -3.72
N HIS A 106 14.78 -8.89 -4.61
CA HIS A 106 14.22 -9.04 -5.95
C HIS A 106 12.74 -9.48 -5.81
N PRO A 107 11.78 -8.77 -6.41
CA PRO A 107 10.35 -8.97 -6.10
C PRO A 107 9.87 -10.38 -6.43
N VAL A 108 10.37 -10.97 -7.53
CA VAL A 108 10.06 -12.35 -7.91
C VAL A 108 10.62 -13.36 -6.90
N PHE A 109 11.82 -13.13 -6.38
CA PHE A 109 12.43 -14.02 -5.39
C PHE A 109 11.63 -13.97 -4.09
N ALA A 110 11.38 -12.77 -3.57
CA ALA A 110 10.61 -12.58 -2.34
C ALA A 110 9.18 -13.14 -2.49
N TYR A 111 8.50 -12.89 -3.61
CA TYR A 111 7.19 -13.45 -3.89
C TYR A 111 7.19 -14.99 -3.86
N ASN A 112 8.18 -15.63 -4.50
CA ASN A 112 8.25 -17.09 -4.53
C ASN A 112 8.52 -17.69 -3.14
N GLU A 113 9.39 -17.07 -2.36
CA GLU A 113 9.66 -17.50 -0.98
C GLU A 113 8.43 -17.31 -0.09
N LEU A 114 7.79 -16.13 -0.14
CA LEU A 114 6.57 -15.86 0.62
C LEU A 114 5.43 -16.80 0.23
N LYS A 115 5.26 -17.11 -1.05
CA LYS A 115 4.23 -18.05 -1.51
C LYS A 115 4.45 -19.49 -1.01
N LYS A 116 5.69 -19.89 -0.75
CA LYS A 116 5.98 -21.18 -0.10
C LYS A 116 5.59 -21.15 1.38
N THR A 117 5.80 -20.01 2.05
CA THR A 117 5.48 -19.83 3.47
C THR A 117 3.98 -19.64 3.72
N PHE A 118 3.28 -18.96 2.83
CA PHE A 118 1.87 -18.56 2.96
C PHE A 118 1.05 -19.07 1.76
N PRO A 119 0.80 -20.39 1.67
CA PRO A 119 0.13 -20.98 0.50
C PRO A 119 -1.36 -20.66 0.42
N ASP A 120 -2.01 -20.34 1.55
CA ASP A 120 -3.46 -20.26 1.66
C ASP A 120 -4.02 -18.87 1.31
N ILE A 121 -3.21 -17.81 1.41
CA ILE A 121 -3.65 -16.46 1.04
C ILE A 121 -3.42 -16.18 -0.44
N LYS A 122 -4.37 -15.45 -1.05
CA LYS A 122 -4.18 -14.92 -2.40
C LYS A 122 -3.08 -13.84 -2.37
N LEU A 123 -1.86 -14.25 -2.67
CA LEU A 123 -0.73 -13.35 -2.89
C LEU A 123 -0.67 -12.96 -4.37
N SER A 124 -0.64 -11.66 -4.64
CA SER A 124 -0.45 -11.12 -6.00
C SER A 124 0.69 -10.12 -6.03
N LEU A 125 1.33 -9.97 -7.19
CA LEU A 125 2.43 -9.05 -7.41
C LEU A 125 1.97 -7.88 -8.29
N SER A 126 2.23 -6.64 -7.87
CA SER A 126 1.84 -5.44 -8.63
C SER A 126 2.95 -4.39 -8.64
N GLN A 127 3.20 -3.75 -9.79
CA GLN A 127 4.13 -2.62 -9.83
C GLN A 127 3.45 -1.38 -9.27
N ARG A 128 4.02 -0.79 -8.22
CA ARG A 128 3.57 0.52 -7.74
C ARG A 128 4.02 1.56 -8.76
N GLN A 129 3.08 2.09 -9.55
CA GLN A 129 3.38 3.22 -10.40
C GLN A 129 3.71 4.41 -9.49
N ALA A 130 5.01 4.73 -9.37
CA ALA A 130 5.39 6.07 -8.98
C ALA A 130 4.76 6.97 -10.03
N LYS A 131 3.65 7.65 -9.70
CA LYS A 131 3.20 8.76 -10.52
C LYS A 131 4.34 9.75 -10.49
N PHE A 132 5.17 9.70 -11.53
CA PHE A 132 6.15 10.72 -11.83
C PHE A 132 5.32 11.93 -12.26
N VAL A 133 4.76 12.63 -11.27
CA VAL A 133 4.34 14.01 -11.49
C VAL A 133 5.61 14.68 -11.98
N PRO A 134 5.61 15.34 -13.16
CA PRO A 134 6.79 16.02 -13.68
C PRO A 134 7.07 17.27 -12.82
N LEU A 135 7.38 17.04 -11.55
CA LEU A 135 7.88 18.01 -10.60
C LEU A 135 9.20 18.59 -11.10
N ASN A 136 9.92 17.89 -11.98
CA ASN A 136 11.29 18.23 -12.35
C ASN A 136 11.46 19.62 -12.98
N LEU A 137 10.45 20.13 -13.70
CA LEU A 137 10.54 21.49 -14.25
C LEU A 137 10.13 22.55 -13.22
N PHE A 138 9.05 22.30 -12.46
CA PHE A 138 8.52 23.26 -11.50
C PHE A 138 9.38 23.36 -10.23
N THR A 139 9.89 22.24 -9.71
CA THR A 139 10.85 22.21 -8.58
C THR A 139 12.17 22.85 -8.93
N LYS A 140 12.61 22.77 -10.18
CA LYS A 140 13.83 23.45 -10.65
C LYS A 140 13.65 24.97 -10.70
N ILE A 141 12.45 25.47 -10.97
CA ILE A 141 12.14 26.91 -11.05
C ILE A 141 11.77 27.48 -9.67
N PHE A 142 10.94 26.79 -8.89
CA PHE A 142 10.33 27.33 -7.68
C PHE A 142 10.85 26.66 -6.39
N GLY A 143 11.68 25.64 -6.48
CA GLY A 143 12.15 24.87 -5.34
C GLY A 143 11.11 23.86 -4.82
N VAL A 144 11.62 22.86 -4.08
CA VAL A 144 10.83 21.73 -3.57
C VAL A 144 9.68 22.19 -2.65
N ARG A 145 9.94 23.14 -1.75
CA ARG A 145 8.93 23.61 -0.76
C ARG A 145 7.74 24.31 -1.42
N ILE A 146 7.99 25.20 -2.37
CA ILE A 146 6.92 25.94 -3.08
C ILE A 146 6.15 24.96 -3.96
N THR A 147 6.83 24.02 -4.62
CA THR A 147 6.16 23.07 -5.49
C THR A 147 5.26 22.11 -4.73
N ILE A 148 5.70 21.60 -3.57
CA ILE A 148 4.86 20.80 -2.67
C ILE A 148 3.67 21.62 -2.15
N PHE A 149 3.90 22.88 -1.75
CA PHE A 149 2.81 23.76 -1.28
C PHE A 149 1.76 24.02 -2.37
N VAL A 150 2.18 24.32 -3.59
CA VAL A 150 1.29 24.56 -4.73
C VAL A 150 0.58 23.27 -5.16
N LEU A 151 1.28 22.13 -5.23
CA LEU A 151 0.64 20.83 -5.51
C LEU A 151 -0.40 20.48 -4.45
N ASN A 152 -0.07 20.61 -3.16
CA ASN A 152 -1.03 20.33 -2.09
C ASN A 152 -2.23 21.29 -2.14
N LYS A 153 -2.02 22.56 -2.48
CA LYS A 153 -3.09 23.55 -2.60
C LYS A 153 -3.99 23.29 -3.81
N VAL A 154 -3.42 23.03 -4.98
CA VAL A 154 -4.13 22.78 -6.25
C VAL A 154 -4.80 21.41 -6.25
N LEU A 155 -4.15 20.39 -5.72
CA LEU A 155 -4.74 19.06 -5.56
C LEU A 155 -5.86 19.11 -4.53
N ARG A 156 -5.72 19.82 -3.40
CA ARG A 156 -6.84 19.99 -2.44
C ARG A 156 -8.02 20.70 -3.07
N THR A 157 -7.84 21.81 -3.79
CA THR A 157 -8.96 22.51 -4.44
C THR A 157 -9.55 21.70 -5.58
N SER A 158 -8.75 21.00 -6.38
CA SER A 158 -9.25 20.19 -7.51
C SER A 158 -9.91 18.89 -7.06
N PHE A 159 -9.41 18.25 -5.99
CA PHE A 159 -9.95 17.04 -5.40
C PHE A 159 -11.25 17.34 -4.66
N LEU A 160 -11.31 18.41 -3.87
CA LEU A 160 -12.55 18.84 -3.20
C LEU A 160 -13.59 19.37 -4.19
N ALA A 161 -13.19 20.05 -5.27
CA ALA A 161 -14.12 20.53 -6.29
C ALA A 161 -14.68 19.41 -7.19
N LYS A 162 -13.90 18.34 -7.45
CA LYS A 162 -14.37 17.17 -8.22
C LYS A 162 -15.16 16.17 -7.37
N LEU A 163 -14.96 16.13 -6.06
CA LEU A 163 -15.67 15.22 -5.16
C LEU A 163 -16.97 15.83 -4.60
N LYS A 164 -17.87 16.24 -5.49
CA LYS A 164 -19.31 16.02 -5.27
C LYS A 164 -19.57 14.51 -5.32
N LEU A 165 -19.06 13.78 -4.34
CA LEU A 165 -19.09 12.31 -4.27
C LEU A 165 -20.54 11.80 -4.17
N LYS A 166 -21.18 11.57 -5.31
CA LYS A 166 -22.06 10.42 -5.46
C LYS A 166 -21.16 9.19 -5.37
N LYS A 167 -21.48 8.25 -4.47
CA LYS A 167 -20.83 6.95 -4.35
C LYS A 167 -20.73 6.32 -5.74
N LEU A 168 -19.52 6.19 -6.29
CA LEU A 168 -19.28 5.40 -7.49
C LEU A 168 -18.87 3.98 -7.06
N PRO A 169 -19.41 2.94 -7.72
CA PRO A 169 -19.04 1.57 -7.42
C PRO A 169 -17.57 1.35 -7.79
N VAL A 170 -16.84 0.75 -6.87
CA VAL A 170 -15.42 0.44 -7.02
C VAL A 170 -15.30 -0.69 -8.05
N TYR A 171 -14.68 -0.41 -9.19
CA TYR A 171 -14.31 -1.42 -10.18
C TYR A 171 -12.80 -1.66 -10.08
N PHE A 172 -12.42 -2.84 -9.60
CA PHE A 172 -11.04 -3.31 -9.70
C PHE A 172 -10.91 -4.12 -11.00
N PRO A 173 -10.01 -3.77 -11.93
CA PRO A 173 -9.71 -4.66 -13.04
C PRO A 173 -8.98 -5.90 -12.49
N GLU A 174 -9.59 -7.07 -12.68
CA GLU A 174 -8.91 -8.35 -12.44
C GLU A 174 -7.74 -8.49 -13.42
N VAL A 175 -6.54 -8.73 -12.88
CA VAL A 175 -5.41 -9.19 -13.68
C VAL A 175 -5.59 -10.69 -13.86
N LYS A 176 -5.90 -11.11 -15.09
CA LYS A 176 -5.94 -12.54 -15.46
C LYS A 176 -4.52 -13.09 -15.51
N ALA A 177 -4.35 -14.27 -14.91
CA ALA A 177 -3.12 -15.06 -14.94
C ALA A 177 -2.76 -15.50 -16.36
#